data_AF-A0A1Q3AKP4-F1
#
_entry.id   AF-A0A1Q3AKP4-F1
#
_cell.length_a   1.000
_cell.length_b   1.000
_cell.length_c   1.000
_cell.angle_alpha   90.00
_cell.angle_beta   90.00
_cell.angle_gamma   90.00
#
_symmetry.space_group_name_H-M   'P 1'
#
loop_
_entity.id
_entity.type
_entity.pdbx_description
1 polymer ?
#
loop_
_entity_poly.entity_id
_entity_poly.type
_entity_poly.pdbx_seq_one_letter_code
_entity_poly.pdbx_strand_id
1 'polypeptide(L)'
;MSSQLLRQAIRRYSSLPKYALEPAFKNVDVKAGNAFKHELEASQHHAGDTSKFWIKVSAFVAAPIVGLTAVNTYFIEKEHADHREHLKHVSDEDWPKNYEYMNIRSKPFFWGDGDKTLFWNPVVNRHVSHD
;
A
#
# COMPACT_ATOMS: atom_id res chain seq x y z
N MET A 1 -2.58 -45.90 41.09
CA MET A 1 -3.49 -44.75 41.03
C MET A 1 -4.04 -44.46 42.43
N SER A 2 -3.89 -43.24 42.94
CA SER A 2 -4.36 -42.87 44.29
C SER A 2 -5.88 -42.97 44.41
N SER A 3 -6.38 -43.63 45.47
CA SER A 3 -7.82 -43.86 45.69
C SER A 3 -8.63 -42.56 45.84
N GLN A 4 -7.97 -41.46 46.21
CA GLN A 4 -8.58 -40.14 46.33
C GLN A 4 -8.92 -39.52 44.96
N LEU A 5 -8.05 -39.71 43.95
CA LEU A 5 -8.28 -39.20 42.60
C LEU A 5 -9.45 -39.94 41.92
N LEU A 6 -9.56 -41.25 42.14
CA LEU A 6 -10.69 -42.04 41.66
C LEU A 6 -12.02 -41.58 42.29
N ARG A 7 -12.03 -41.33 43.61
CA ARG A 7 -13.22 -40.81 44.32
C ARG A 7 -13.62 -39.41 43.84
N GLN A 8 -12.65 -38.54 43.56
CA GLN A 8 -12.92 -37.21 43.00
C GLN A 8 -13.45 -37.27 41.56
N ALA A 9 -12.92 -38.16 40.72
CA ALA A 9 -13.41 -38.38 39.37
C ALA A 9 -14.87 -38.90 39.38
N ILE A 10 -15.18 -39.86 40.24
CA ILE A 10 -16.55 -40.38 40.42
C ILE A 10 -17.50 -39.27 40.88
N ARG A 11 -17.11 -38.47 41.87
CA ARG A 11 -17.95 -37.37 42.37
C ARG A 11 -18.21 -36.30 41.30
N ARG A 12 -17.20 -35.95 40.49
CA ARG A 12 -17.35 -35.02 39.36
C ARG A 12 -18.26 -35.59 38.28
N TYR A 13 -18.11 -36.88 37.96
CA TYR A 13 -18.97 -37.56 37.00
C TYR A 13 -20.42 -37.62 37.48
N SER A 14 -20.64 -37.87 38.78
CA SER A 14 -21.99 -37.90 39.37
C SER A 14 -22.69 -36.55 39.44
N SER A 15 -21.95 -35.45 39.34
CA SER A 15 -22.52 -34.09 39.31
C SER A 15 -22.83 -33.58 37.90
N LEU A 16 -22.51 -34.36 36.85
CA LEU A 16 -22.78 -33.96 35.48
C LEU A 16 -24.28 -34.06 35.16
N PRO A 17 -24.87 -33.09 34.42
CA PRO A 17 -26.24 -33.20 33.97
C PRO A 17 -26.40 -34.39 33.00
N LYS A 18 -27.63 -34.90 32.89
CA LYS A 18 -27.97 -36.13 32.15
C LYS A 18 -27.38 -36.22 30.74
N TYR A 19 -27.24 -35.09 30.05
CA TYR A 19 -26.76 -35.02 28.66
C TYR A 19 -25.34 -34.47 28.51
N ALA A 20 -24.59 -34.29 29.62
CA ALA A 20 -23.30 -33.62 29.63
C ALA A 20 -22.23 -34.29 28.77
N LEU A 21 -22.34 -35.61 28.56
CA LEU A 21 -21.38 -36.42 27.83
C LEU A 21 -21.96 -36.94 26.51
N GLU A 22 -23.18 -36.50 26.16
CA GLU A 22 -23.71 -36.83 24.84
C GLU A 22 -22.94 -36.06 23.77
N PRO A 23 -22.64 -36.70 22.62
CA PRO A 23 -22.02 -36.00 21.49
C PRO A 23 -22.88 -34.80 21.08
N ALA A 24 -22.27 -33.62 21.06
CA ALA A 24 -22.94 -32.39 20.67
C ALA A 24 -23.37 -32.39 19.19
N PHE A 25 -22.60 -33.06 18.33
CA PHE A 25 -22.88 -33.20 16.90
C PHE A 25 -23.07 -34.67 16.55
N LYS A 26 -24.33 -35.07 16.36
CA LYS A 26 -24.71 -36.48 16.12
C LYS A 26 -24.76 -36.84 14.62
N ASN A 27 -25.05 -35.86 13.75
CA ASN A 27 -25.18 -36.04 12.31
C ASN A 27 -24.10 -35.25 11.56
N VAL A 28 -22.83 -35.66 11.69
CA VAL A 28 -21.71 -35.00 11.02
C VAL A 28 -21.66 -35.45 9.55
N ASP A 29 -21.74 -34.49 8.62
CA ASP A 29 -21.52 -34.76 7.20
C ASP A 29 -20.03 -34.82 6.88
N VAL A 30 -19.47 -36.02 6.96
CA VAL A 30 -18.06 -36.29 6.64
C VAL A 30 -17.77 -36.04 5.15
N LYS A 31 -18.75 -36.22 4.26
CA LYS A 31 -18.59 -36.00 2.83
C LYS A 31 -18.40 -34.51 2.54
N ALA A 32 -19.22 -33.65 3.14
CA ALA A 32 -19.07 -32.20 3.05
C ALA A 32 -17.72 -31.74 3.63
N GLY A 33 -17.31 -32.29 4.77
CA GLY A 33 -16.00 -32.00 5.37
C GLY A 33 -14.81 -32.38 4.49
N ASN A 34 -14.87 -33.52 3.81
CA ASN A 34 -13.83 -33.95 2.88
C ASN A 34 -13.84 -33.15 1.58
N ALA A 35 -15.03 -32.79 1.06
CA ALA A 35 -15.15 -31.92 -0.11
C ALA A 35 -14.50 -30.55 0.15
N PHE A 36 -14.75 -29.96 1.32
CA PHE A 36 -14.11 -28.70 1.72
C PHE A 36 -12.58 -28.81 1.78
N LYS A 37 -12.02 -29.89 2.36
CA LYS A 37 -10.57 -30.11 2.37
C LYS A 37 -9.99 -30.20 0.96
N HIS A 38 -10.67 -30.91 0.06
CA HIS A 38 -10.25 -31.02 -1.33
C HIS A 38 -10.29 -29.67 -2.05
N GLU A 39 -11.32 -28.84 -1.81
CA GLU A 39 -11.39 -27.48 -2.37
C GLU A 39 -10.25 -26.58 -1.89
N LEU A 40 -9.85 -26.70 -0.62
CA LEU A 40 -8.70 -25.96 -0.09
C LEU A 40 -7.40 -26.37 -0.79
N GLU A 41 -7.16 -27.67 -0.93
CA GLU A 41 -5.98 -28.20 -1.62
C GLU A 41 -5.95 -27.76 -3.09
N ALA A 42 -7.09 -27.86 -3.78
CA ALA A 42 -7.23 -27.40 -5.17
C ALA A 42 -6.99 -25.89 -5.30
N SER A 43 -7.52 -25.09 -4.38
CA SER A 43 -7.31 -23.64 -4.35
C SER A 43 -5.84 -23.29 -4.13
N GLN A 44 -5.16 -23.99 -3.23
CA GLN A 44 -3.73 -23.79 -2.96
C GLN A 44 -2.89 -24.15 -4.18
N HIS A 45 -3.17 -25.27 -4.85
CA HIS A 45 -2.48 -25.66 -6.07
C HIS A 45 -2.68 -24.61 -7.18
N HIS A 46 -3.93 -24.21 -7.43
CA HIS A 46 -4.27 -23.20 -8.43
C HIS A 46 -3.61 -21.85 -8.15
N ALA A 47 -3.57 -21.42 -6.89
CA ALA A 47 -2.88 -20.19 -6.48
C ALA A 47 -1.37 -20.26 -6.74
N GLY A 48 -0.75 -21.42 -6.52
CA GLY A 48 0.67 -21.64 -6.81
C GLY A 48 1.00 -21.45 -8.29
N ASP A 49 0.20 -22.02 -9.19
CA ASP A 49 0.40 -21.89 -10.63
C ASP A 49 0.12 -20.47 -11.14
N THR A 50 -0.98 -19.87 -10.65
CA THR A 50 -1.35 -18.49 -10.97
C THR A 50 -0.28 -17.49 -10.52
N SER A 51 0.29 -17.68 -9.33
CA SER A 51 1.38 -16.82 -8.83
C SER A 51 2.63 -16.92 -9.70
N LYS A 52 3.04 -18.14 -10.09
CA LYS A 52 4.18 -18.34 -11.00
C LYS A 52 3.94 -17.69 -12.35
N PHE A 53 2.71 -17.76 -12.87
CA PHE A 53 2.34 -17.08 -14.12
C PHE A 53 2.49 -15.56 -14.00
N TRP A 54 1.94 -14.95 -12.95
CA TRP A 54 2.01 -13.50 -12.77
C TRP A 54 3.42 -12.99 -12.51
N ILE A 55 4.29 -13.77 -11.83
CA ILE A 55 5.71 -13.44 -11.71
C ILE A 55 6.35 -13.33 -13.09
N LYS A 56 6.05 -14.26 -14.01
CA LYS A 56 6.56 -14.21 -15.38
C LYS A 56 6.01 -13.02 -16.14
N VAL A 57 4.72 -12.71 -16.05
CA VAL A 57 4.15 -11.51 -16.70
C VAL A 57 4.81 -10.24 -16.19
N SER A 58 4.98 -10.09 -14.87
CA SER A 58 5.66 -8.94 -14.28
C SER A 58 7.11 -8.82 -14.77
N ALA A 59 7.85 -9.93 -14.81
CA ALA A 59 9.25 -9.93 -15.23
C ALA A 59 9.45 -9.73 -16.74
N PHE A 60 8.62 -10.34 -17.58
CA PHE A 60 8.81 -10.37 -19.03
C PHE A 60 7.98 -9.34 -19.79
N VAL A 61 7.00 -8.70 -19.14
CA VAL A 61 6.16 -7.67 -19.76
C VAL A 61 6.30 -6.36 -19.01
N ALA A 62 5.99 -6.32 -17.71
CA ALA A 62 5.99 -5.06 -16.97
C ALA A 62 7.40 -4.47 -16.83
N ALA A 63 8.41 -5.28 -16.49
CA ALA A 63 9.78 -4.78 -16.33
C ALA A 63 10.37 -4.19 -17.64
N PRO A 64 10.23 -4.83 -18.82
CA PRO A 64 10.62 -4.20 -20.08
C PRO A 64 9.87 -2.89 -20.38
N ILE A 65 8.55 -2.84 -20.12
CA ILE A 65 7.77 -1.61 -20.30
C ILE A 65 8.30 -0.49 -19.41
N VAL A 66 8.55 -0.78 -18.13
CA VAL A 66 9.14 0.20 -17.20
C VAL A 66 10.51 0.65 -17.69
N GLY A 67 11.35 -0.27 -18.20
CA GLY A 67 12.65 0.06 -18.78
C GLY A 67 12.55 1.02 -19.96
N LEU A 68 11.64 0.76 -20.90
CA LEU A 68 11.41 1.62 -22.06
C LEU A 68 10.90 3.01 -21.66
N THR A 69 9.92 3.05 -20.74
CA THR A 69 9.38 4.32 -20.23
C THR A 69 10.46 5.09 -19.46
N ALA A 70 11.31 4.43 -18.67
CA ALA A 70 12.40 5.08 -17.95
C ALA A 70 13.40 5.74 -18.90
N VAL A 71 13.74 5.09 -20.02
CA VAL A 71 14.62 5.68 -21.04
C VAL A 71 13.96 6.91 -21.68
N ASN A 72 12.68 6.83 -22.04
CA ASN A 72 11.96 7.96 -22.60
C ASN A 72 11.90 9.15 -21.62
N THR A 73 11.47 8.89 -20.38
CA THR A 73 11.39 9.91 -19.33
C THR A 73 12.77 10.49 -19.02
N TYR A 74 13.84 9.70 -19.05
CA TYR A 74 15.20 10.20 -18.82
C TYR A 74 15.59 11.26 -19.86
N PHE A 75 15.30 11.04 -21.14
CA PHE A 75 15.64 12.02 -22.17
C PHE A 75 14.83 13.31 -22.02
N ILE A 76 13.52 13.20 -21.77
CA ILE A 76 12.65 14.36 -21.55
C ILE A 76 13.07 15.13 -20.28
N GLU A 77 13.35 14.41 -19.19
CA GLU A 77 13.75 15.03 -17.94
C GLU A 77 15.14 15.68 -18.03
N LYS A 78 16.04 15.14 -18.85
CA LYS A 78 17.32 15.80 -19.15
C LYS A 78 17.11 17.16 -19.81
N GLU A 79 16.25 17.25 -20.82
CA GLU A 79 15.90 18.52 -21.46
C GLU A 79 15.26 19.50 -20.45
N HIS A 80 14.36 19.02 -19.58
CA HIS A 80 13.80 19.83 -18.50
C HIS A 80 14.86 20.27 -17.47
N ALA A 81 15.84 19.44 -17.15
CA ALA A 81 16.93 19.80 -16.26
C ALA A 81 17.80 20.92 -16.86
N ASP A 82 18.16 20.80 -18.15
CA ASP A 82 18.92 21.82 -18.86
C ASP A 82 18.13 23.14 -18.95
N HIS A 83 16.81 23.08 -19.22
CA HIS A 83 15.95 24.26 -19.19
C HIS A 83 15.87 24.93 -17.82
N ARG A 84 15.79 24.16 -16.73
CA ARG A 84 15.81 24.72 -15.37
C ARG A 84 17.16 25.36 -15.04
N GLU A 85 18.26 24.79 -15.51
CA GLU A 85 19.59 25.39 -15.32
C GLU A 85 19.71 26.72 -16.09
N HIS A 86 19.20 26.80 -17.32
CA HIS A 86 19.12 28.08 -18.02
C HIS A 86 18.26 29.12 -17.28
N LEU A 87 17.05 28.73 -16.82
CA LEU A 87 16.15 29.61 -16.08
C LEU A 87 16.76 30.16 -14.80
N LYS A 88 17.62 29.38 -14.12
CA LYS A 88 18.32 29.83 -12.90
C LYS A 88 19.19 31.08 -13.13
N HIS A 89 19.73 31.24 -14.34
CA HIS A 89 20.60 32.36 -14.69
C HIS A 89 19.84 33.61 -15.18
N VAL A 90 18.53 33.51 -15.40
CA VAL A 90 17.67 34.65 -15.72
C VAL A 90 17.55 35.54 -14.47
N SER A 91 17.77 36.84 -14.64
CA SER A 91 17.64 37.83 -13.56
C SER A 91 16.18 38.01 -13.15
N ASP A 92 15.92 38.51 -11.94
CA ASP A 92 14.55 38.82 -11.52
C ASP A 92 13.99 40.04 -12.26
N GLU A 93 14.84 40.93 -12.78
CA GLU A 93 14.43 42.07 -13.62
C GLU A 93 13.88 41.60 -14.97
N ASP A 94 14.48 40.56 -15.55
CA ASP A 94 14.04 39.93 -16.81
C ASP A 94 12.92 38.90 -16.59
N TRP A 95 12.53 38.64 -15.33
CA TRP A 95 11.47 37.69 -15.04
C TRP A 95 10.11 38.26 -15.46
N PRO A 96 9.26 37.49 -16.15
CA PRO A 96 7.94 37.98 -16.57
C PRO A 96 7.09 38.42 -15.38
N LYS A 97 6.44 39.59 -15.50
CA LYS A 97 5.51 40.07 -14.49
C LYS A 97 4.35 39.09 -14.32
N ASN A 98 4.14 38.65 -13.07
CA ASN A 98 3.03 37.77 -12.72
C ASN A 98 1.67 38.46 -12.96
N TYR A 99 0.68 37.69 -13.41
CA TYR A 99 -0.71 38.14 -13.43
C TYR A 99 -1.25 38.27 -12.00
N GLU A 100 -2.29 39.10 -11.80
CA GLU A 100 -2.88 39.37 -10.47
C GLU A 100 -3.38 38.12 -9.74
N TYR A 101 -3.75 37.08 -10.48
CA TYR A 101 -4.21 35.81 -9.92
C TYR A 101 -3.07 34.84 -9.54
N MET A 102 -1.84 35.12 -9.95
CA MET A 102 -0.66 34.31 -9.64
C MET A 102 -0.03 34.78 -8.32
N ASN A 103 0.55 33.85 -7.55
CA ASN A 103 1.25 34.15 -6.30
C ASN A 103 0.47 34.96 -5.25
N ILE A 104 -0.88 34.90 -5.26
CA ILE A 104 -1.71 35.58 -4.25
C ILE A 104 -1.35 35.12 -2.84
N ARG A 105 -1.22 36.07 -1.91
CA ARG A 105 -1.09 35.84 -0.46
C ARG A 105 -2.07 36.74 0.30
N SER A 106 -3.23 36.21 0.69
CA SER A 106 -4.19 36.95 1.52
C SER A 106 -3.74 37.06 2.99
N LYS A 107 -2.99 36.07 3.46
CA LYS A 107 -2.28 36.04 4.74
C LYS A 107 -0.95 35.33 4.53
N PRO A 108 0.15 35.77 5.18
CA PRO A 108 1.41 35.05 5.09
C PRO A 108 1.25 33.64 5.69
N PHE A 109 2.00 32.67 5.14
CA PHE A 109 2.13 31.37 5.76
C PHE A 109 2.72 31.50 7.16
N PHE A 110 2.37 30.58 8.05
CA PHE A 110 2.83 30.61 9.45
C PHE A 110 4.24 30.05 9.66
N TRP A 111 4.95 29.72 8.57
CA TRP A 111 6.32 29.18 8.60
C TRP A 111 7.24 29.97 7.66
N GLY A 112 8.55 29.82 7.88
CA GLY A 112 9.56 30.44 7.03
C GLY A 112 9.44 31.96 7.01
N ASP A 113 9.47 32.53 5.81
CA ASP A 113 9.28 33.95 5.53
C ASP A 113 7.82 34.34 5.26
N GLY A 114 6.90 33.36 5.34
CA GLY A 114 5.49 33.55 5.08
C GLY A 114 5.08 33.54 3.60
N ASP A 115 6.02 33.31 2.67
CA ASP A 115 5.71 33.38 1.24
C ASP A 115 5.80 32.03 0.51
N LYS A 116 6.74 31.18 0.93
CA LYS A 116 7.07 29.94 0.21
C LYS A 116 6.23 28.74 0.68
N THR A 117 5.67 28.01 -0.28
CA THR A 117 4.94 26.74 -0.03
C THR A 117 5.90 25.60 0.35
N LEU A 118 5.37 24.46 0.80
CA LEU A 118 6.17 23.28 1.16
C LEU A 118 7.06 22.76 0.01
N PHE A 119 6.55 22.75 -1.22
CA PHE A 119 7.28 22.32 -2.41
C PHE A 119 7.63 23.52 -3.30
N TRP A 120 8.17 24.58 -2.70
CA TRP A 120 8.60 25.77 -3.42
C TRP A 120 9.99 25.58 -4.04
N ASN A 121 10.09 25.70 -5.37
CA ASN A 121 11.38 25.75 -6.04
C ASN A 121 11.67 27.19 -6.51
N PRO A 122 12.70 27.87 -5.97
CA PRO A 122 13.00 29.26 -6.32
C PRO A 122 13.41 29.44 -7.78
N VAL A 123 13.77 28.38 -8.51
CA VAL A 123 14.09 28.50 -9.94
C VAL A 123 12.83 28.71 -10.78
N VAL A 124 11.72 28.03 -10.44
CA VAL A 124 10.51 27.98 -11.28
C VAL A 124 9.28 28.64 -10.66
N ASN A 125 9.31 28.92 -9.34
CA ASN A 125 8.18 29.50 -8.62
C ASN A 125 8.48 30.92 -8.12
N ARG A 126 9.29 31.73 -8.79
CA ARG A 126 9.70 33.04 -8.25
C ARG A 126 8.51 33.94 -7.92
N HIS A 127 8.57 34.60 -6.77
CA HIS A 127 7.65 35.66 -6.37
C HIS A 127 8.39 37.00 -6.42
N VAL A 128 8.56 37.52 -7.65
CA VAL A 128 9.22 38.80 -7.89
C VAL A 128 8.19 39.92 -7.71
N SER A 129 8.50 40.90 -6.87
CA SER A 129 7.78 42.17 -6.81
C SER A 129 8.29 43.08 -7.92
N HIS A 130 7.37 43.63 -8.71
CA HIS A 130 7.65 44.61 -9.78
C HIS A 130 7.00 45.96 -9.43
N ASP A 131 6.96 46.28 -8.14
CA ASP A 131 6.40 47.53 -7.61
C ASP A 131 7.29 48.74 -7.92
#